data_AF-A0A522PNW9-F1
#
_entry.id   AF-A0A522PNW9-F1
#
_cell.length_a   1.000
_cell.length_b   1.000
_cell.length_c   1.000
_cell.angle_alpha   90.00
_cell.angle_beta   90.00
_cell.angle_gamma   90.00
#
_symmetry.space_group_name_H-M   'P 1'
#
loop_
_entity.id
_entity.type
_entity.pdbx_description
1 polymer ?
#
loop_
_entity_poly.entity_id
_entity_poly.type
_entity_poly.pdbx_seq_one_letter_code
_entity_poly.pdbx_strand_id
1 'polypeptide(L)'
;MMGSMTTFGHAGRLDAAALDPAFAAVGREVAAGRSHACLLAVADARGTVRLEAFGRRRDRVGPESRFMIASITKPMIGTAVMQLVDEGRLDLQGPIHDLLPTFCPPPARPGLPGGEAVTPWHVLTHTAGIPELGAEAMIRQRPSAERILELDSTRPLEFAPGTRYAYCSASFF
;
A
#
# COMPACT_ATOMS: atom_id res chain seq x y z
N MET A 1 -2.73 1.55 -40.23
CA MET A 1 -1.52 0.81 -39.81
C MET A 1 -1.94 -0.17 -38.72
N MET A 2 -2.03 -1.46 -39.03
CA MET A 2 -2.34 -2.50 -38.04
C MET A 2 -1.08 -2.77 -37.22
N GLY A 3 -1.13 -2.49 -35.92
CA GLY A 3 -0.05 -2.77 -34.98
C GLY A 3 0.08 -4.27 -34.75
N SER A 4 1.31 -4.78 -34.89
CA SER A 4 1.68 -6.16 -34.58
C SER A 4 1.36 -6.47 -33.11
N MET A 5 0.39 -7.34 -32.89
CA MET A 5 0.07 -7.89 -31.57
C MET A 5 1.14 -8.93 -31.22
N THR A 6 2.15 -8.52 -30.44
CA THR A 6 3.12 -9.46 -29.89
C THR A 6 2.43 -10.31 -28.83
N THR A 7 2.00 -11.51 -29.20
CA THR A 7 1.56 -12.53 -28.25
C THR A 7 2.75 -12.98 -27.42
N PHE A 8 2.78 -12.62 -26.13
CA PHE A 8 3.65 -13.27 -25.17
C PHE A 8 3.20 -14.72 -25.03
N GLY A 9 4.01 -15.66 -25.56
CA GLY A 9 3.78 -17.08 -25.37
C GLY A 9 3.65 -17.38 -23.89
N HIS A 10 2.55 -18.03 -23.51
CA HIS A 10 2.30 -18.37 -22.11
C HIS A 10 3.38 -19.37 -21.67
N ALA A 11 4.27 -18.93 -20.78
CA ALA A 11 5.25 -19.82 -20.17
C ALA A 11 4.53 -21.06 -19.61
N GLY A 12 5.17 -22.22 -19.74
CA GLY A 12 4.61 -23.50 -19.28
C GLY A 12 4.12 -23.43 -17.84
N ARG A 13 3.22 -24.36 -17.48
CA ARG A 13 2.66 -24.45 -16.12
C ARG A 13 3.78 -24.44 -15.09
N LEU A 14 3.67 -23.57 -14.08
CA LEU A 14 4.57 -23.59 -12.92
C LEU A 14 4.48 -24.97 -12.27
N ASP A 15 5.62 -25.65 -12.18
CA ASP A 15 5.72 -26.94 -11.51
C ASP A 15 5.70 -26.72 -10.00
N ALA A 16 4.72 -27.34 -9.32
CA ALA A 16 4.57 -27.25 -7.88
C ALA A 16 5.78 -27.84 -7.13
N ALA A 17 6.45 -28.85 -7.71
CA ALA A 17 7.65 -29.45 -7.13
C ALA A 17 8.85 -28.49 -7.20
N ALA A 18 8.94 -27.67 -8.26
CA ALA A 18 9.97 -26.62 -8.34
C ALA A 18 9.85 -25.57 -7.23
N LEU A 19 8.70 -25.48 -6.55
CA LEU A 19 8.47 -24.58 -5.42
C LEU A 19 8.94 -25.16 -4.07
N ASP A 20 9.29 -26.45 -4.00
CA ASP A 20 9.70 -27.12 -2.76
C ASP A 20 10.77 -26.36 -1.96
N PRO A 21 11.83 -25.80 -2.57
CA PRO A 21 12.84 -25.06 -1.81
C PRO A 21 12.28 -23.84 -1.07
N ALA A 22 11.34 -23.11 -1.69
CA ALA A 22 10.73 -21.92 -1.10
C ALA A 22 9.81 -22.28 0.07
N PHE A 23 8.95 -23.29 -0.11
CA PHE A 23 8.05 -23.76 0.93
C PHE A 23 8.82 -24.38 2.11
N ALA A 24 9.86 -25.16 1.83
CA ALA A 24 10.75 -25.70 2.86
C ALA A 24 11.50 -24.60 3.62
N ALA A 25 11.91 -23.51 2.95
CA ALA A 25 12.53 -22.37 3.60
C ALA A 25 11.58 -21.69 4.60
N VAL A 26 10.33 -21.39 4.19
CA VAL A 26 9.32 -20.83 5.09
C VAL A 26 9.05 -21.75 6.28
N GLY A 27 8.93 -23.07 6.03
CA GLY A 27 8.77 -24.06 7.09
C GLY A 27 9.91 -24.02 8.12
N ARG A 28 11.17 -23.88 7.67
CA ARG A 28 12.34 -23.75 8.56
C ARG A 28 12.31 -22.47 9.38
N GLU A 29 11.93 -21.33 8.79
CA GLU A 29 11.80 -20.05 9.51
C GLU A 29 10.79 -20.12 10.65
N VAL A 30 9.61 -20.71 10.37
CA VAL A 30 8.55 -20.88 11.37
C VAL A 30 8.96 -21.89 12.44
N ALA A 31 9.57 -23.03 12.06
CA ALA A 31 10.06 -24.03 13.01
C ALA A 31 11.14 -23.49 13.94
N ALA A 32 12.03 -22.63 13.43
CA ALA A 32 13.06 -21.95 14.21
C ALA A 32 12.52 -20.82 15.12
N GLY A 33 11.22 -20.52 15.03
CA GLY A 33 10.57 -19.51 15.87
C GLY A 33 10.82 -18.06 15.45
N ARG A 34 11.40 -17.83 14.27
CA ARG A 34 11.60 -16.48 13.70
C ARG A 34 10.29 -15.86 13.20
N SER A 35 9.28 -16.69 12.95
CA SER A 35 7.90 -16.26 12.68
C SER A 35 6.93 -17.19 13.40
N HIS A 36 5.85 -16.65 13.97
CA HIS A 36 4.86 -17.47 14.67
C HIS A 36 4.00 -18.30 13.71
N ALA A 37 3.68 -17.73 12.56
CA ALA A 37 2.85 -18.29 11.52
C ALA A 37 3.21 -17.66 10.16
N CYS A 38 3.00 -18.39 9.07
CA CYS A 38 3.09 -17.90 7.71
C CYS A 38 2.11 -18.67 6.81
N LEU A 39 1.45 -18.00 5.89
CA LEU A 39 0.74 -18.63 4.77
C LEU A 39 1.48 -18.22 3.50
N LEU A 40 2.00 -19.21 2.75
CA LEU A 40 2.65 -18.98 1.48
C LEU A 40 1.76 -19.52 0.36
N ALA A 41 1.43 -18.65 -0.59
CA ALA A 41 0.71 -19.01 -1.80
C ALA A 41 1.50 -18.57 -3.04
N VAL A 42 1.54 -19.43 -4.05
CA VAL A 42 2.07 -19.13 -5.39
C VAL A 42 0.95 -19.40 -6.38
N ALA A 43 0.66 -18.42 -7.24
CA ALA A 43 -0.41 -18.47 -8.22
C ALA A 43 0.07 -18.00 -9.60
N ASP A 44 -0.59 -18.47 -10.66
CA ASP A 44 -0.46 -17.97 -12.03
C ASP A 44 -1.82 -17.46 -12.54
N ALA A 45 -1.89 -17.08 -13.82
CA ALA A 45 -3.12 -16.58 -14.45
C ALA A 45 -4.29 -17.58 -14.44
N ARG A 46 -4.05 -18.86 -14.16
CA ARG A 46 -5.07 -19.92 -14.06
C ARG A 46 -5.48 -20.22 -12.61
N GLY A 47 -4.78 -19.64 -11.63
CA GLY A 47 -5.11 -19.74 -10.22
C GLY A 47 -3.95 -20.20 -9.36
N THR A 48 -4.27 -20.62 -8.13
CA THR A 48 -3.29 -21.05 -7.14
C THR A 48 -2.60 -22.35 -7.57
N VAL A 49 -1.28 -22.31 -7.67
CA VAL A 49 -0.42 -23.46 -7.99
C VAL A 49 -0.12 -24.25 -6.71
N ARG A 50 0.17 -23.55 -5.61
CA ARG A 50 0.41 -24.14 -4.29
C ARG A 50 0.09 -23.14 -3.19
N LEU A 51 -0.51 -23.63 -2.11
CA LEU A 51 -0.77 -22.87 -0.89
C LEU A 51 -0.51 -23.76 0.33
N GLU A 52 0.28 -23.26 1.28
CA GLU A 52 0.52 -23.95 2.54
C GLU A 52 0.53 -22.99 3.72
N ALA A 53 0.00 -23.48 4.83
CA ALA A 53 0.04 -22.81 6.12
C ALA A 53 1.11 -23.44 7.00
N PHE A 54 1.99 -22.58 7.54
CA PHE A 54 3.04 -22.92 8.48
C PHE A 54 2.70 -22.27 9.82
N GLY A 55 2.61 -23.07 10.88
CA GLY A 55 2.40 -22.56 12.23
C GLY A 55 3.21 -23.36 13.23
N ARG A 56 3.75 -22.71 14.27
CA ARG A 56 4.41 -23.41 15.39
C ARG A 56 3.45 -24.35 16.13
N ARG A 57 2.16 -24.01 16.11
CA ARG A 57 1.04 -24.82 16.58
C ARG A 57 0.15 -25.09 15.38
N ARG A 58 0.28 -26.28 14.78
CA ARG A 58 -0.36 -26.65 13.50
C ARG A 58 -1.90 -26.56 13.56
N ASP A 59 -2.49 -26.57 14.76
CA ASP A 59 -3.93 -26.43 15.02
C ASP A 59 -4.46 -25.00 14.91
N ARG A 60 -3.60 -23.98 14.73
CA ARG A 60 -4.00 -22.56 14.81
C ARG A 60 -3.89 -21.77 13.51
N VAL A 61 -3.35 -22.35 12.44
CA VAL A 61 -3.16 -21.66 11.15
C VAL A 61 -3.55 -22.61 10.04
N GLY A 62 -4.42 -22.16 9.14
CA GLY A 62 -4.87 -22.90 7.97
C GLY A 62 -5.04 -22.01 6.76
N PRO A 63 -5.47 -22.57 5.61
CA PRO A 63 -5.64 -21.82 4.36
C PRO A 63 -6.55 -20.60 4.45
N GLU A 64 -7.55 -20.65 5.34
CA GLU A 64 -8.53 -19.57 5.54
C GLU A 64 -8.13 -18.59 6.66
N SER A 65 -6.93 -18.74 7.23
CA SER A 65 -6.43 -17.82 8.25
C SER A 65 -6.23 -16.41 7.68
N ARG A 66 -6.72 -15.41 8.41
CA ARG A 66 -6.60 -14.00 8.04
C ARG A 66 -5.42 -13.36 8.77
N PHE A 67 -4.70 -12.53 8.03
CA PHE A 67 -3.56 -11.76 8.53
C PHE A 67 -3.76 -10.27 8.25
N MET A 68 -3.21 -9.42 9.11
CA MET A 68 -3.10 -8.00 8.78
C MET A 68 -2.02 -7.84 7.71
N ILE A 69 -2.41 -7.45 6.50
CA ILE A 69 -1.51 -7.26 5.36
C ILE A 69 -0.87 -5.86 5.32
N ALA A 70 -1.23 -4.99 6.27
CA ALA A 70 -0.67 -3.66 6.46
C ALA A 70 -0.56 -2.86 5.14
N SER A 71 0.63 -2.38 4.78
CA SER A 71 0.84 -1.52 3.62
C SER A 71 0.52 -2.16 2.26
N ILE A 72 0.31 -3.47 2.19
CA ILE A 72 -0.21 -4.14 0.97
C ILE A 72 -1.63 -3.65 0.63
N THR A 73 -2.33 -2.99 1.55
CA THR A 73 -3.60 -2.31 1.28
C THR A 73 -3.46 -1.10 0.34
N LYS A 74 -2.30 -0.43 0.28
CA LYS A 74 -2.15 0.82 -0.49
C LYS A 74 -2.41 0.68 -2.00
N PRO A 75 -1.90 -0.35 -2.70
CA PRO A 75 -2.25 -0.59 -4.10
C PRO A 75 -3.75 -0.82 -4.35
N MET A 76 -4.49 -1.39 -3.38
CA MET A 76 -5.94 -1.54 -3.50
C MET A 76 -6.65 -0.18 -3.42
N ILE A 77 -6.22 0.69 -2.51
CA ILE A 77 -6.70 2.08 -2.42
C ILE A 77 -6.36 2.84 -3.71
N GLY A 78 -5.11 2.73 -4.18
CA GLY A 78 -4.69 3.34 -5.43
C GLY A 78 -5.55 2.89 -6.61
N THR A 79 -5.88 1.61 -6.70
CA THR A 79 -6.79 1.08 -7.73
C THR A 79 -8.18 1.71 -7.64
N ALA A 80 -8.76 1.80 -6.44
CA ALA A 80 -10.06 2.45 -6.24
C ALA A 80 -10.03 3.95 -6.62
N VAL A 81 -8.94 4.65 -6.31
CA VAL A 81 -8.76 6.06 -6.73
C VAL A 81 -8.66 6.16 -8.26
N MET A 82 -7.91 5.29 -8.91
CA MET A 82 -7.82 5.29 -10.38
C MET A 82 -9.15 4.99 -11.07
N GLN A 83 -10.02 4.17 -10.46
CA GLN A 83 -11.39 3.98 -10.97
C GLN A 83 -12.20 5.28 -10.94
N LEU A 84 -12.06 6.10 -9.88
CA LEU A 84 -12.69 7.42 -9.83
C LEU A 84 -12.14 8.39 -10.88
N VAL A 85 -10.85 8.27 -11.21
CA VAL A 85 -10.22 9.03 -12.30
C VAL A 85 -10.80 8.63 -13.64
N ASP A 86 -10.91 7.32 -13.92
CA ASP A 86 -11.49 6.80 -15.16
C ASP A 86 -12.97 7.20 -15.32
N GLU A 87 -13.71 7.31 -14.21
CA GLU A 87 -15.09 7.82 -14.16
C GLU A 87 -15.18 9.35 -14.33
N GLY A 88 -14.06 10.07 -14.40
CA GLY A 88 -14.02 11.54 -14.48
C GLY A 88 -14.44 12.24 -13.19
N ARG A 89 -14.43 11.54 -12.06
CA ARG A 89 -14.88 12.03 -10.74
C ARG A 89 -13.74 12.55 -9.87
N LEU A 90 -12.49 12.32 -10.26
CA LEU A 90 -11.31 12.77 -9.55
C LEU A 90 -10.23 13.18 -10.56
N ASP A 91 -9.69 14.38 -10.40
CA ASP A 91 -8.50 14.84 -11.12
C ASP A 91 -7.26 14.64 -10.24
N LEU A 92 -6.28 13.89 -10.73
CA LEU A 92 -5.03 13.64 -10.03
C LEU A 92 -4.15 14.89 -9.89
N GLN A 93 -4.33 15.86 -10.79
CA GLN A 93 -3.56 17.11 -10.81
C GLN A 93 -4.33 18.29 -10.18
N GLY A 94 -5.61 18.10 -9.88
CA GLY A 94 -6.42 19.07 -9.15
C GLY A 94 -5.93 19.27 -7.71
N PRO A 95 -6.24 20.41 -7.08
CA PRO A 95 -5.89 20.65 -5.70
C PRO A 95 -6.67 19.68 -4.80
N ILE A 96 -5.99 19.02 -3.87
CA ILE A 96 -6.64 18.06 -2.96
C ILE A 96 -7.68 18.74 -2.06
N HIS A 97 -7.55 20.05 -1.86
CA HIS A 97 -8.49 20.88 -1.11
C HIS A 97 -9.92 20.82 -1.67
N ASP A 98 -10.10 20.54 -2.96
CA ASP A 98 -11.44 20.35 -3.56
C ASP A 98 -12.13 19.09 -3.04
N LEU A 99 -11.35 18.09 -2.61
CA LEU A 99 -11.83 16.84 -2.03
C LEU A 99 -11.87 16.90 -0.50
N LEU A 100 -10.90 17.58 0.11
CA LEU A 100 -10.70 17.68 1.55
C LEU A 100 -10.55 19.16 1.95
N PRO A 101 -11.64 19.94 2.06
CA PRO A 101 -11.57 21.38 2.31
C PRO A 101 -10.95 21.78 3.65
N THR A 102 -10.84 20.84 4.60
CA THR A 102 -10.18 21.07 5.89
C THR A 102 -8.69 20.76 5.86
N PHE A 103 -8.18 20.17 4.78
CA PHE A 103 -6.77 19.83 4.61
C PHE A 103 -5.96 21.09 4.26
N CYS A 104 -5.43 21.74 5.29
CA CYS A 104 -4.73 23.02 5.16
C CYS A 104 -3.37 23.07 5.90
N PRO A 105 -2.46 22.08 5.72
CA PRO A 105 -1.16 22.13 6.37
C PRO A 105 -0.36 23.38 5.97
N PRO A 106 0.31 24.03 6.93
CA PRO A 106 1.26 25.09 6.64
C PRO A 106 2.41 24.61 5.74
N PRO A 107 3.04 25.49 4.97
CA PRO A 107 4.23 25.15 4.20
C PRO A 107 5.40 24.77 5.12
N ALA A 108 6.35 24.00 4.58
CA ALA A 108 7.54 23.57 5.32
C ALA A 108 8.41 24.73 5.82
N ARG A 109 8.36 25.88 5.15
CA ARG A 109 8.96 27.14 5.56
C ARG A 109 8.25 28.31 4.86
N PRO A 110 8.35 29.55 5.37
CA PRO A 110 7.81 30.72 4.71
C PRO A 110 8.28 30.82 3.25
N GLY A 111 7.36 31.15 2.34
CA GLY A 111 7.62 31.31 0.91
C GLY A 111 7.63 30.01 0.10
N LEU A 112 7.36 28.84 0.71
CA LEU A 112 7.06 27.61 -0.02
C LEU A 112 5.54 27.39 -0.12
N PRO A 113 5.07 26.57 -1.09
CA PRO A 113 3.68 26.12 -1.13
C PRO A 113 3.31 25.24 0.07
N GLY A 114 2.08 25.40 0.56
CA GLY A 114 1.48 24.61 1.64
C GLY A 114 0.52 23.54 1.12
N GLY A 115 -0.49 23.22 1.93
CA GLY A 115 -1.53 22.24 1.61
C GLY A 115 -2.32 22.52 0.34
N GLU A 116 -2.46 23.79 -0.03
CA GLU A 116 -3.18 24.23 -1.24
C GLU A 116 -2.53 23.74 -2.54
N ALA A 117 -1.24 23.41 -2.52
CA ALA A 117 -0.50 22.88 -3.66
C ALA A 117 -0.42 21.34 -3.67
N VAL A 118 -0.95 20.67 -2.63
CA VAL A 118 -1.02 19.21 -2.60
C VAL A 118 -2.09 18.75 -3.58
N THR A 119 -1.81 17.69 -4.31
CA THR A 119 -2.75 17.07 -5.26
C THR A 119 -2.94 15.60 -4.89
N PRO A 120 -4.00 14.93 -5.35
CA PRO A 120 -4.15 13.48 -5.16
C PRO A 120 -2.92 12.70 -5.70
N TRP A 121 -2.30 13.16 -6.79
CA TRP A 121 -1.05 12.57 -7.28
C TRP A 121 0.08 12.62 -6.25
N HIS A 122 0.27 13.76 -5.58
CA HIS A 122 1.29 13.90 -4.56
C HIS A 122 1.08 12.94 -3.37
N VAL A 123 -0.18 12.72 -2.98
CA VAL A 123 -0.55 11.78 -1.92
C VAL A 123 -0.27 10.34 -2.34
N LEU A 124 -0.76 9.91 -3.51
CA LEU A 124 -0.58 8.55 -4.02
C LEU A 124 0.88 8.18 -4.29
N THR A 125 1.73 9.18 -4.57
CA THR A 125 3.15 8.97 -4.89
C THR A 125 4.08 9.23 -3.72
N HIS A 126 3.55 9.52 -2.52
CA HIS A 126 4.35 9.85 -1.34
C HIS A 126 5.28 11.07 -1.54
N THR A 127 4.77 12.09 -2.23
CA THR A 127 5.48 13.34 -2.52
C THR A 127 4.76 14.59 -1.99
N ALA A 128 3.73 14.42 -1.16
CA ALA A 128 2.94 15.52 -0.58
C ALA A 128 3.68 16.31 0.52
N GLY A 129 4.72 15.74 1.13
CA GLY A 129 5.41 16.36 2.27
C GLY A 129 4.68 16.20 3.61
N ILE A 130 3.64 15.36 3.69
CA ILE A 130 2.89 15.09 4.92
C ILE A 130 3.79 14.32 5.91
N PRO A 131 3.96 14.80 7.16
CA PRO A 131 4.76 14.09 8.15
C PRO A 131 4.21 12.71 8.51
N GLU A 132 5.07 11.69 8.58
CA GLU A 132 4.67 10.34 8.97
C GLU A 132 4.26 10.29 10.46
N LEU A 133 3.16 9.59 10.78
CA LEU A 133 2.68 9.36 12.14
C LEU A 133 3.39 8.17 12.81
N GLY A 134 3.99 7.29 12.01
CA GLY A 134 4.80 6.16 12.45
C GLY A 134 3.96 4.92 12.75
N ALA A 135 4.54 3.74 12.53
CA ALA A 135 3.82 2.47 12.64
C ALA A 135 3.21 2.21 14.03
N GLU A 136 3.85 2.65 15.11
CA GLU A 136 3.34 2.48 16.48
C GLU A 136 2.04 3.25 16.69
N ALA A 137 1.98 4.53 16.28
CA ALA A 137 0.77 5.34 16.38
C ALA A 137 -0.36 4.73 15.53
N MET A 138 -0.05 4.36 14.28
CA MET A 138 -1.05 3.83 13.35
C MET A 138 -1.60 2.45 13.76
N ILE A 139 -0.74 1.54 14.25
CA ILE A 139 -1.13 0.15 14.53
C ILE A 139 -1.72 -0.01 15.93
N ARG A 140 -1.13 0.64 16.95
CA ARG A 140 -1.59 0.49 18.34
C ARG A 140 -2.72 1.43 18.69
N GLN A 141 -2.59 2.71 18.33
CA GLN A 141 -3.59 3.71 18.71
C GLN A 141 -4.79 3.69 17.77
N ARG A 142 -4.60 3.23 16.52
CA ARG A 142 -5.64 3.09 15.50
C ARG A 142 -6.51 4.35 15.41
N PRO A 143 -5.90 5.52 15.16
CA PRO A 143 -6.65 6.77 15.06
C PRO A 143 -7.71 6.67 13.95
N SER A 144 -8.81 7.40 14.10
CA SER A 144 -9.80 7.53 13.02
C SER A 144 -9.23 8.36 11.86
N ALA A 145 -9.83 8.23 10.68
CA ALA A 145 -9.45 9.04 9.52
C ALA A 145 -9.57 10.54 9.81
N GLU A 146 -10.61 10.95 10.56
CA GLU A 146 -10.82 12.34 10.97
C GLU A 146 -9.68 12.84 11.86
N ARG A 147 -9.19 11.99 12.78
CA ARG A 147 -8.08 12.36 13.66
C ARG A 147 -6.76 12.47 12.88
N ILE A 148 -6.54 11.60 11.91
CA ILE A 148 -5.38 11.67 11.01
C ILE A 148 -5.44 12.98 10.22
N LEU A 149 -6.60 13.26 9.60
CA LEU A 149 -6.81 14.48 8.83
C LEU A 149 -6.59 15.74 9.67
N GLU A 150 -7.08 15.80 10.90
CA GLU A 150 -6.87 16.91 11.82
C GLU A 150 -5.38 17.15 12.11
N LEU A 151 -4.63 16.07 12.38
CA LEU A 151 -3.18 16.15 12.62
C LEU A 151 -2.43 16.62 11.39
N ASP A 152 -2.77 16.06 10.22
CA ASP A 152 -2.11 16.39 8.96
C ASP A 152 -2.46 17.79 8.47
N SER A 153 -3.61 18.33 8.88
CA SER A 153 -4.05 19.69 8.51
C SER A 153 -3.39 20.79 9.33
N THR A 154 -2.81 20.46 10.49
CA THR A 154 -2.28 21.46 11.44
C THR A 154 -0.76 21.47 11.55
N ARG A 155 -0.10 20.39 11.11
CA ARG A 155 1.35 20.27 11.13
C ARG A 155 1.95 20.81 9.83
N PRO A 156 3.05 21.59 9.88
CA PRO A 156 3.75 21.99 8.68
C PRO A 156 4.17 20.78 7.85
N LEU A 157 4.11 20.92 6.52
CA LEU A 157 4.73 19.96 5.60
C LEU A 157 6.24 19.84 5.88
N GLU A 158 6.85 18.70 5.57
CA GLU A 158 8.30 18.51 5.69
C GLU A 158 9.08 19.09 4.51
N PHE A 159 8.41 19.22 3.35
CA PHE A 159 8.95 19.80 2.13
C PHE A 159 7.82 20.24 1.19
N ALA A 160 8.14 21.06 0.19
CA ALA A 160 7.15 21.50 -0.80
C ALA A 160 6.62 20.30 -1.61
N PRO A 161 5.30 20.22 -1.86
CA PRO A 161 4.71 19.13 -2.63
C PRO A 161 5.41 18.89 -3.97
N GLY A 162 5.61 17.61 -4.32
CA GLY A 162 6.22 17.19 -5.59
C GLY A 162 7.75 17.30 -5.65
N THR A 163 8.42 17.89 -4.64
CA THR A 163 9.88 18.12 -4.71
C THR A 163 10.72 16.95 -4.21
N ARG A 164 10.17 16.06 -3.38
CA ARG A 164 10.86 14.94 -2.75
C ARG A 164 9.91 13.77 -2.52
N TYR A 165 10.47 12.56 -2.41
CA TYR A 165 9.77 11.37 -1.96
C TYR A 165 10.00 11.16 -0.46
N ALA A 166 8.92 10.92 0.28
CA ALA A 166 8.96 10.43 1.65
C ALA A 166 7.73 9.56 1.91
N TYR A 167 7.96 8.26 2.15
CA TYR A 167 6.88 7.31 2.45
C TYR A 167 6.06 7.80 3.64
N CYS A 168 4.74 7.84 3.45
CA CYS A 168 3.79 8.32 4.45
C CYS A 168 2.56 7.41 4.48
N SER A 169 2.30 6.82 5.64
CA SER A 169 1.17 5.92 5.87
C SER A 169 -0.14 6.68 5.98
N ALA A 170 -0.12 7.86 6.61
CA ALA A 170 -1.29 8.72 6.79
C ALA A 170 -1.95 9.13 5.46
N SER A 171 -1.16 9.27 4.39
CA SER A 171 -1.62 9.54 3.02
C SER A 171 -2.59 8.49 2.43
N PHE A 172 -2.80 7.35 3.09
CA PHE A 172 -3.63 6.25 2.61
C PHE A 172 -4.68 5.80 3.65
N PHE A 173 -5.09 6.69 4.56
CA PHE A 173 -6.17 6.46 5.53
C PHE A 173 -7.39 7.33 5.26
#